data_AF-A0A0M8KA63-F1
#
_entry.id   AF-A0A0M8KA63-F1
#
_cell.length_a   1.000
_cell.length_b   1.000
_cell.length_c   1.000
_cell.angle_alpha   90.00
_cell.angle_beta   90.00
_cell.angle_gamma   90.00
#
_symmetry.space_group_name_H-M   'P 1'
#
loop_
_entity.id
_entity.type
_entity.pdbx_description
1 polymer ?
#
loop_
_entity_poly.entity_id
_entity_poly.type
_entity_poly.pdbx_seq_one_letter_code
_entity_poly.pdbx_strand_id
1 'polypeptide(L)'
;MQRQTMLDLAVSLLIGLGVLLFLHADHLVNTYTAWDDPTWWWHLLTDGGYVLVYGGMAYVALRGWARWRRQEPREKERERWETRNKEKP
;
A
#
# COMPACT_ATOMS: atom_id res chain seq x y z
N MET A 1 0.63 -6.17 17.78
CA MET A 1 0.65 -5.03 16.84
C MET A 1 1.64 -5.21 15.68
N GLN A 2 2.86 -5.75 15.90
CA GLN A 2 3.88 -5.91 14.84
C GLN A 2 3.50 -6.81 13.66
N ARG A 3 2.74 -7.90 13.88
CA ARG A 3 2.39 -8.87 12.82
C ARG A 3 1.52 -8.25 11.70
N GLN A 4 0.57 -7.39 12.05
CA GLN A 4 -0.26 -6.70 11.05
C GLN A 4 0.55 -5.71 10.23
N THR A 5 1.46 -4.97 10.88
CA THR A 5 2.37 -4.08 10.17
C THR A 5 3.24 -4.85 9.17
N MET A 6 3.77 -6.03 9.55
CA MET A 6 4.54 -6.88 8.62
C MET A 6 3.70 -7.39 7.46
N LEU A 7 2.46 -7.80 7.71
CA LEU A 7 1.55 -8.24 6.65
C LEU A 7 1.18 -7.09 5.70
N ASP A 8 0.85 -5.92 6.23
CA ASP A 8 0.56 -4.72 5.44
C ASP A 8 1.77 -4.38 4.55
N LEU A 9 2.99 -4.48 5.08
CA LEU A 9 4.24 -4.21 4.36
C LEU A 9 4.53 -5.27 3.28
N ALA A 10 4.31 -6.55 3.58
CA ALA A 10 4.45 -7.64 2.62
C ALA A 10 3.43 -7.52 1.47
N VAL A 11 2.16 -7.25 1.77
CA VAL A 11 1.12 -7.02 0.77
C VAL A 11 1.46 -5.81 -0.10
N SER A 12 1.96 -4.74 0.52
CA SER A 12 2.37 -3.53 -0.18
C SER A 12 3.55 -3.77 -1.13
N LEU A 13 4.56 -4.53 -0.71
CA LEU A 13 5.66 -4.95 -1.57
C LEU A 13 5.17 -5.80 -2.74
N LEU A 14 4.25 -6.74 -2.50
CA LEU A 14 3.66 -7.55 -3.57
C LEU A 14 2.86 -6.71 -4.57
N ILE A 15 2.12 -5.71 -4.10
CA ILE A 15 1.41 -4.77 -4.97
C ILE A 15 2.41 -3.94 -5.79
N GLY A 16 3.44 -3.38 -5.15
CA GLY A 16 4.47 -2.61 -5.84
C GLY A 16 5.18 -3.43 -6.91
N LEU A 17 5.53 -4.69 -6.60
CA LEU A 17 6.13 -5.63 -7.54
C LEU A 17 5.16 -5.97 -8.69
N GLY A 18 3.89 -6.19 -8.38
CA GLY A 18 2.85 -6.47 -9.37
C GLY A 18 2.63 -5.30 -10.33
N VAL A 19 2.65 -4.06 -9.84
CA VAL A 19 2.54 -2.85 -10.67
C VAL A 19 3.77 -2.68 -11.56
N LEU A 20 4.97 -2.90 -11.03
CA LEU A 20 6.19 -2.90 -11.81
C LEU A 20 6.11 -3.93 -12.95
N LEU A 21 5.75 -5.18 -12.64
CA LEU A 21 5.60 -6.23 -13.64
C LEU A 21 4.51 -5.90 -14.66
N PHE A 22 3.39 -5.33 -14.24
CA PHE A 22 2.30 -5.00 -15.17
C PHE A 22 2.66 -3.86 -16.12
N LEU A 23 3.31 -2.81 -15.61
CA LEU A 23 3.60 -1.60 -16.40
C LEU A 23 4.93 -1.66 -17.13
N HIS A 24 5.88 -2.49 -16.69
CA HIS A 24 7.26 -2.50 -17.18
C HIS A 24 7.81 -3.92 -17.40
N ALA A 25 6.96 -4.95 -17.56
CA ALA A 25 7.44 -6.32 -17.86
C ALA A 25 8.27 -6.38 -19.15
N ASP A 26 7.83 -5.68 -20.19
CA ASP A 26 8.54 -5.55 -21.46
C ASP A 26 9.89 -4.85 -21.30
N HIS A 27 9.93 -3.79 -20.48
CA HIS A 27 11.15 -3.07 -20.17
C HIS A 27 12.12 -3.91 -19.33
N LEU A 28 11.62 -4.66 -18.35
CA LEU A 28 12.39 -5.57 -17.51
C LEU A 28 13.02 -6.68 -18.34
N VAL A 29 12.28 -7.32 -19.24
CA VAL A 29 12.82 -8.40 -20.09
C VAL A 29 13.93 -7.86 -20.99
N ASN A 30 13.77 -6.70 -21.63
CA ASN A 30 14.83 -6.12 -22.44
C ASN A 30 16.06 -5.73 -21.63
N THR A 31 15.86 -5.10 -20.47
CA THR A 31 16.97 -4.64 -19.61
C THR A 31 17.77 -5.81 -19.05
N TYR A 32 17.10 -6.86 -18.57
CA TYR A 32 17.75 -8.06 -18.02
C TYR A 32 18.30 -9.01 -19.08
N THR A 33 18.15 -8.71 -20.37
CA THR A 33 18.91 -9.38 -21.44
C THR A 33 20.19 -8.63 -21.81
N ALA A 34 20.32 -7.37 -21.39
CA ALA A 34 21.44 -6.49 -21.67
C ALA A 34 22.39 -6.35 -20.45
N TRP A 35 22.83 -7.47 -19.86
CA TRP A 35 23.78 -7.45 -18.73
C TRP A 35 25.14 -6.80 -19.06
N ASP A 36 25.45 -6.63 -20.35
CA ASP A 36 26.64 -5.92 -20.84
C ASP A 36 26.47 -4.39 -20.91
N ASP A 37 25.29 -3.85 -20.61
CA ASP A 37 25.07 -2.39 -20.59
C ASP A 37 25.69 -1.79 -19.31
N PRO A 38 26.69 -0.90 -19.39
CA PRO A 38 27.31 -0.28 -18.22
C PRO A 38 26.34 0.56 -17.36
N THR A 39 25.13 0.81 -17.83
CA THR A 39 24.06 1.53 -17.13
C THR A 39 22.97 0.62 -16.54
N TRP A 40 23.14 -0.71 -16.55
CA TRP A 40 22.16 -1.68 -16.02
C TRP A 40 21.69 -1.38 -14.59
N TRP A 41 22.57 -0.83 -13.75
CA TRP A 41 22.28 -0.48 -12.36
C TRP A 41 21.30 0.70 -12.23
N TRP A 42 21.24 1.61 -13.21
CA TRP A 42 20.24 2.70 -13.23
C TRP A 42 18.84 2.15 -13.41
N HIS A 43 18.69 1.14 -14.26
CA HIS A 43 17.40 0.47 -14.45
C HIS A 43 16.96 -0.24 -13.18
N LEU A 44 17.87 -0.97 -12.52
CA LEU A 44 17.58 -1.59 -11.21
C LEU A 44 17.11 -0.55 -10.18
N LEU A 45 17.75 0.62 -10.16
CA LEU A 45 17.41 1.71 -9.22
C LEU A 45 16.03 2.33 -9.54
N THR A 46 15.71 2.46 -10.83
CA THR A 46 14.43 2.98 -11.32
C THR A 46 13.29 2.01 -11.02
N ASP A 47 13.49 0.72 -11.33
CA ASP A 47 12.54 -0.36 -11.07
C ASP A 47 12.30 -0.55 -9.57
N GLY A 48 13.36 -0.52 -8.76
CA GLY A 48 13.24 -0.53 -7.30
C GLY A 48 12.51 0.69 -6.75
N GLY A 49 12.70 1.86 -7.38
CA GLY A 49 11.97 3.09 -7.08
C GLY A 49 10.46 2.94 -7.30
N TYR A 50 10.04 2.31 -8.40
CA TYR A 50 8.63 2.03 -8.67
C TYR A 50 8.00 1.13 -7.61
N VAL A 51 8.69 0.06 -7.20
CA VAL A 51 8.21 -0.85 -6.14
C VAL A 51 8.04 -0.09 -4.82
N LEU A 52 8.99 0.79 -4.48
CA LEU A 52 8.91 1.61 -3.26
C LEU A 52 7.78 2.63 -3.31
N VAL A 53 7.57 3.31 -4.44
CA VAL A 53 6.53 4.33 -4.58
C VAL A 53 5.14 3.67 -4.56
N TYR A 54 4.89 2.70 -5.43
CA TYR A 54 3.57 2.07 -5.52
C TYR A 54 3.28 1.18 -4.32
N GLY A 55 4.28 0.46 -3.81
CA GLY A 55 4.16 -0.29 -2.57
C GLY A 55 3.93 0.64 -1.38
N GLY A 56 4.68 1.75 -1.28
CA GLY A 56 4.48 2.75 -0.23
C GLY A 56 3.09 3.36 -0.25
N MET A 57 2.56 3.71 -1.42
CA MET A 57 1.18 4.20 -1.57
C MET A 57 0.16 3.14 -1.11
N ALA A 58 0.34 1.88 -1.52
CA ALA A 58 -0.52 0.78 -1.09
C ALA A 58 -0.50 0.60 0.44
N TYR A 59 0.68 0.70 1.05
CA TYR A 59 0.84 0.60 2.50
C TYR A 59 0.07 1.69 3.25
N VAL A 60 0.22 2.94 2.80
CA VAL A 60 -0.50 4.09 3.38
C VAL A 60 -2.01 3.90 3.20
N ALA A 61 -2.47 3.46 2.04
CA ALA A 61 -3.88 3.21 1.76
C ALA A 61 -4.48 2.12 2.66
N LEU A 62 -3.80 0.98 2.81
CA LEU A 62 -4.23 -0.12 3.68
C LEU A 62 -4.35 0.32 5.14
N ARG A 63 -3.38 1.09 5.63
CA ARG A 63 -3.36 1.61 7.00
C ARG A 63 -4.45 2.65 7.23
N GLY A 64 -4.65 3.56 6.27
CA GLY A 64 -5.73 4.55 6.27
C GLY A 64 -7.10 3.88 6.31
N TRP A 65 -7.31 2.91 5.43
CA TRP A 65 -8.54 2.11 5.39
C TRP A 65 -8.82 1.37 6.69
N ALA A 66 -7.81 0.68 7.24
CA ALA A 66 -7.94 -0.03 8.51
C ALA A 66 -8.23 0.92 9.68
N ARG A 67 -7.72 2.15 9.65
CA ARG A 67 -8.05 3.17 10.64
C ARG A 67 -9.49 3.65 10.50
N TRP A 68 -9.91 3.98 9.28
CA TRP A 68 -11.27 4.43 8.99
C TRP A 68 -12.33 3.39 9.41
N ARG A 69 -12.12 2.11 9.06
CA ARG A 69 -12.99 0.98 9.46
C ARG A 69 -13.14 0.81 10.97
N ARG A 70 -12.19 1.29 11.77
CA ARG A 70 -12.27 1.27 13.24
C ARG A 70 -13.03 2.48 13.81
N GLN A 71 -13.20 3.55 13.04
CA GLN A 71 -13.93 4.75 13.47
C GLN A 71 -15.44 4.62 13.23
N GLU A 72 -15.86 4.01 12.11
CA GLU A 72 -17.28 3.77 11.79
C GLU A 72 -18.12 3.21 12.96
N PRO A 73 -17.71 2.15 13.68
CA PRO A 73 -18.52 1.63 14.78
C PRO A 73 -18.59 2.58 15.98
N ARG A 74 -17.52 3.36 16.24
CA ARG A 74 -17.49 4.33 17.35
C ARG A 74 -18.37 5.54 17.08
N GLU A 75 -18.41 6.01 15.85
CA GLU A 75 -19.28 7.13 15.45
C GLU A 75 -20.75 6.74 15.58
N LYS A 76 -21.12 5.55 15.10
CA LYS A 76 -22.49 5.01 15.26
C LYS A 76 -22.92 4.82 16.70
N GLU A 77 -22.01 4.40 17.59
CA GLU A 77 -22.29 4.31 19.03
C GLU A 77 -22.46 5.70 19.67
N ARG A 78 -21.61 6.66 19.31
CA ARG A 78 -21.67 8.04 19.80
C ARG A 78 -22.99 8.70 19.40
N GLU A 79 -23.41 8.57 18.15
CA GLU A 79 -24.71 9.06 17.66
C GLU A 79 -25.86 8.42 18.44
N ARG A 80 -25.82 7.10 18.66
CA ARG A 80 -26.85 6.36 19.39
C ARG A 80 -26.92 6.74 20.89
N TRP A 81 -25.81 7.16 21.47
CA TRP A 81 -25.78 7.69 22.84
C TRP A 81 -26.34 9.11 22.89
N GLU A 82 -25.98 9.97 21.94
CA GLU A 82 -26.50 11.34 21.84
C GLU A 82 -28.02 11.37 21.61
N THR A 83 -28.57 10.50 20.76
CA THR A 83 -30.02 10.40 20.57
C THR A 83 -30.73 9.96 21.85
N ARG A 84 -30.21 8.91 22.52
CA ARG A 84 -30.79 8.40 23.78
C ARG A 84 -30.79 9.45 24.90
N ASN A 85 -29.76 10.30 24.98
CA ASN A 85 -29.71 11.36 25.99
C ASN A 85 -30.58 12.57 25.65
N LYS A 86 -30.85 12.83 24.37
CA LYS A 86 -31.82 13.86 23.95
C LYS A 86 -33.27 13.46 24.20
N GLU A 87 -33.55 12.16 24.24
CA GLU A 87 -34.89 11.61 24.50
C GLU A 87 -35.22 11.43 25.99
N LYS A 88 -34.23 11.59 26.90
CA LYS A 88 -34.49 11.62 28.33
C LYS A 88 -34.92 13.04 28.76
N PRO A 89 -36.16 13.23 29.25
CA PRO A 89 -36.63 14.52 29.77
C PRO A 89 -35.91 14.92 31.06
#